data_AF-A0A5A9F1Z5-F1
#
_entry.id   AF-A0A5A9F1Z5-F1
#
_cell.length_a   1.000
_cell.length_b   1.000
_cell.length_c   1.000
_cell.angle_alpha   90.00
_cell.angle_beta   90.00
_cell.angle_gamma   90.00
#
_symmetry.space_group_name_H-M   'P 1'
#
loop_
_entity.id
_entity.type
_entity.pdbx_description
1 polymer ?
#
loop_
_entity_poly.entity_id
_entity_poly.type
_entity_poly.pdbx_seq_one_letter_code
_entity_poly.pdbx_strand_id
1 'polypeptide(L)'
;MKQACFAAFHDGIRDRWVDAFFVAIAKERTVDEKGAATAEAKMRLDEALTARGLDPALATPTEVRHVKVAVMQERIQAVVDASPEEHGRLDGVWIKHPFPTMAEPEKKVVLLTDLNGYGADALDRLAHLFNRASLHAIDRFFMLVRRRLRLLERPISPTRRARRVWHGYAPYDPAMVGKYLDIFRVWYNWCFTGEDGLTPAERLGVAKGKVRMEDIVYFDPYA
;
A
#
# COMPACT_ATOMS: atom_id res chain seq x y z
N MET A 1 15.01 7.98 4.29
CA MET A 1 14.15 7.00 3.58
C MET A 1 14.01 7.32 2.09
N LYS A 2 13.66 8.55 1.67
CA LYS A 2 13.67 8.99 0.24
C LYS A 2 14.98 8.64 -0.49
N GLN A 3 16.11 9.04 0.07
CA GLN A 3 17.45 8.79 -0.50
C GLN A 3 17.76 7.30 -0.69
N ALA A 4 17.31 6.43 0.24
CA ALA A 4 17.53 4.99 0.13
C ALA A 4 16.73 4.37 -1.02
N CYS A 5 15.50 4.83 -1.23
CA CYS A 5 14.68 4.41 -2.38
C CYS A 5 15.35 4.85 -3.70
N PHE A 6 15.84 6.09 -3.76
CA PHE A 6 16.47 6.61 -4.97
C PHE A 6 17.81 5.90 -5.27
N ALA A 7 18.58 5.55 -4.24
CA ALA A 7 19.79 4.77 -4.42
C ALA A 7 19.50 3.34 -4.92
N ALA A 8 18.48 2.67 -4.36
CA ALA A 8 18.15 1.29 -4.72
C ALA A 8 17.51 1.16 -6.11
N PHE A 9 16.76 2.17 -6.56
CA PHE A 9 16.02 2.15 -7.83
C PHE A 9 16.48 3.23 -8.81
N HIS A 10 17.74 3.67 -8.69
CA HIS A 10 18.31 4.78 -9.47
C HIS A 10 18.04 4.62 -10.97
N ASP A 11 18.42 3.47 -11.55
CA ASP A 11 18.27 3.22 -12.98
C ASP A 11 16.80 3.22 -13.39
N GLY A 12 15.91 2.66 -12.57
CA GLY A 12 14.48 2.62 -12.89
C GLY A 12 13.76 3.95 -12.81
N ILE A 13 14.21 4.85 -11.93
CA ILE A 13 13.72 6.21 -11.88
C ILE A 13 14.22 6.98 -13.11
N ARG A 14 15.51 6.87 -13.43
CA ARG A 14 16.10 7.50 -14.63
C ARG A 14 15.41 7.05 -15.91
N ASP A 15 15.16 5.75 -16.03
CA ASP A 15 14.58 5.13 -17.22
C ASP A 15 13.03 5.17 -17.20
N ARG A 16 12.43 5.87 -16.23
CA ARG A 16 10.98 6.14 -16.11
C ARG A 16 10.07 4.92 -16.00
N TRP A 17 10.57 3.80 -15.47
CA TRP A 17 9.73 2.63 -15.16
C TRP A 17 9.44 2.46 -13.66
N VAL A 18 10.10 3.24 -12.79
CA VAL A 18 9.82 3.29 -11.34
C VAL A 18 9.33 4.68 -10.94
N ASP A 19 8.19 4.71 -10.25
CA ASP A 19 7.69 5.90 -9.55
C ASP A 19 7.65 5.67 -8.04
N ALA A 20 8.11 6.65 -7.27
CA ALA A 20 8.09 6.59 -5.81
C ALA A 20 7.12 7.61 -5.23
N PHE A 21 6.36 7.17 -4.21
CA PHE A 21 5.36 7.99 -3.53
C PHE A 21 5.59 7.99 -2.03
N PHE A 22 5.30 9.10 -1.36
CA PHE A 22 4.95 9.05 0.05
C PHE A 22 3.44 9.03 0.23
N VAL A 23 3.01 8.24 1.21
CA VAL A 23 1.61 8.13 1.61
C VAL A 23 1.50 8.53 3.07
N ALA A 24 0.57 9.42 3.36
CA ALA A 24 0.21 9.83 4.71
C ALA A 24 -1.26 9.48 4.98
N ILE A 25 -1.54 9.00 6.19
CA ILE A 25 -2.88 8.63 6.66
C ILE A 25 -3.10 9.20 8.07
N ALA A 26 -4.34 9.57 8.39
CA ALA A 26 -4.69 10.09 9.71
C ALA A 26 -4.81 8.93 10.72
N LYS A 27 -3.80 8.73 11.57
CA LYS A 27 -3.76 7.60 12.51
C LYS A 27 -4.62 7.77 13.76
N GLU A 28 -4.91 9.01 14.14
CA GLU A 28 -5.53 9.37 15.43
C GLU A 28 -7.05 9.54 15.38
N ARG A 29 -7.70 9.18 14.26
CA ARG A 29 -9.15 9.27 14.11
C ARG A 29 -9.88 8.17 14.88
N THR A 30 -11.03 8.51 15.44
CA THR A 30 -11.95 7.54 16.03
C THR A 30 -12.61 6.67 14.95
N VAL A 31 -13.23 5.56 15.33
CA VAL A 31 -13.92 4.68 14.36
C VAL A 31 -15.07 5.42 13.68
N ASP A 32 -15.82 6.23 14.43
CA ASP A 32 -16.96 6.98 13.91
C ASP A 32 -16.55 8.04 12.88
N GLU A 33 -15.46 8.77 13.15
CA GLU A 33 -14.92 9.75 12.21
C GLU A 33 -14.46 9.10 10.90
N LYS A 34 -13.82 7.92 10.97
CA LYS A 34 -13.43 7.15 9.79
C LYS A 34 -14.64 6.67 9.02
N GLY A 35 -15.69 6.25 9.72
CA GLY A 35 -16.97 5.84 9.15
C GLY A 35 -17.62 6.98 8.36
N ALA A 36 -17.71 8.16 8.96
CA ALA A 36 -18.25 9.36 8.32
C ALA A 36 -17.44 9.73 7.05
N ALA A 37 -16.11 9.76 7.14
CA ALA A 37 -15.25 10.07 5.99
C ALA A 37 -15.37 9.04 4.85
N THR A 38 -15.60 7.76 5.18
CA THR A 38 -15.79 6.70 4.20
C THR A 38 -17.18 6.78 3.55
N ALA A 39 -18.21 7.13 4.32
CA ALA A 39 -19.55 7.35 3.79
C ALA A 39 -19.57 8.54 2.82
N GLU A 40 -18.93 9.64 3.19
CA GLU A 40 -18.78 10.81 2.31
C GLU A 40 -17.99 10.47 1.04
N ALA A 41 -16.94 9.65 1.16
CA ALA A 41 -16.19 9.16 0.01
C ALA A 41 -17.02 8.28 -0.94
N LYS A 42 -17.94 7.48 -0.38
CA LYS A 42 -18.88 6.69 -1.17
C LYS A 42 -19.86 7.59 -1.92
N MET A 43 -20.45 8.59 -1.25
CA MET A 43 -21.33 9.55 -1.90
C MET A 43 -20.65 10.27 -3.07
N ARG A 44 -19.41 10.76 -2.88
CA ARG A 44 -18.64 11.38 -3.96
C ARG A 44 -18.36 10.44 -5.13
N LEU A 45 -18.19 9.14 -4.86
CA LEU A 45 -18.01 8.14 -5.92
C LEU A 45 -19.31 7.93 -6.70
N ASP A 46 -20.44 7.83 -6.01
CA ASP A 46 -21.76 7.65 -6.62
C ASP A 46 -22.14 8.88 -7.46
N GLU A 47 -21.83 10.09 -6.98
CA GLU A 47 -21.95 11.34 -7.74
C GLU A 47 -21.05 11.34 -8.99
N ALA A 48 -19.78 10.92 -8.85
CA ALA A 48 -18.83 10.86 -9.96
C ALA A 48 -19.20 9.83 -11.04
N LEU A 49 -19.85 8.72 -10.63
CA LEU A 49 -20.43 7.72 -11.53
C LEU A 49 -21.63 8.30 -12.29
N THR A 50 -22.54 8.94 -11.56
CA THR A 50 -23.76 9.53 -12.12
C THR A 50 -23.43 10.65 -13.11
N ALA A 51 -22.46 11.51 -12.78
CA ALA A 51 -21.96 12.58 -13.66
C ALA A 51 -21.37 12.05 -14.99
N ARG A 52 -20.98 10.77 -15.03
CA ARG A 52 -20.46 10.08 -16.22
C ARG A 52 -21.51 9.16 -16.88
N GLY A 53 -22.78 9.29 -16.49
CA GLY A 53 -23.90 8.55 -17.07
C GLY A 53 -24.00 7.09 -16.62
N LEU A 54 -23.34 6.72 -15.52
CA LEU A 54 -23.36 5.38 -14.95
C LEU A 54 -24.29 5.33 -13.74
N ASP A 55 -25.06 4.26 -13.61
CA ASP A 55 -25.84 3.98 -12.40
C ASP A 55 -24.92 3.40 -11.31
N PRO A 56 -24.76 4.07 -10.15
CA PRO A 56 -23.93 3.56 -9.05
C PRO A 56 -24.32 2.16 -8.56
N ALA A 57 -25.58 1.76 -8.71
CA ALA A 57 -26.05 0.44 -8.28
C ALA A 57 -25.69 -0.68 -9.26
N LEU A 58 -25.45 -0.36 -10.54
CA LEU A 58 -25.19 -1.31 -11.61
C LEU A 58 -23.77 -1.25 -12.17
N ALA A 59 -22.98 -0.25 -11.77
CA ALA A 59 -21.62 -0.04 -12.26
C ALA A 59 -20.72 -1.26 -11.98
N THR A 60 -20.06 -1.74 -13.03
CA THR A 60 -19.10 -2.85 -12.95
C THR A 60 -17.82 -2.42 -12.22
N PRO A 61 -17.05 -3.37 -11.63
CA PRO A 61 -15.77 -3.05 -10.99
C PRO A 61 -14.79 -2.32 -11.92
N THR A 62 -14.84 -2.62 -13.21
CA THR A 62 -13.99 -1.98 -14.24
C THR A 62 -14.41 -0.53 -14.45
N GLU A 63 -15.70 -0.25 -14.57
CA GLU A 63 -16.22 1.13 -14.70
C GLU A 63 -15.90 1.97 -13.46
N VAL A 64 -16.13 1.41 -12.27
CA VAL A 64 -15.76 2.08 -11.01
C VAL A 64 -14.27 2.39 -10.97
N ARG A 65 -13.42 1.48 -11.45
CA ARG A 65 -11.98 1.73 -11.57
C ARG A 65 -11.68 2.87 -12.54
N HIS A 66 -12.29 2.89 -13.72
CA HIS A 66 -12.08 3.96 -14.69
C HIS A 66 -12.52 5.32 -14.14
N VAL A 67 -13.67 5.39 -13.46
CA VAL A 67 -14.12 6.65 -12.82
C VAL A 67 -13.16 7.09 -11.72
N LYS A 68 -12.65 6.18 -10.89
CA LYS A 68 -11.63 6.53 -9.87
C LYS A 68 -10.36 7.10 -10.48
N VAL A 69 -9.94 6.58 -11.63
CA VAL A 69 -8.77 7.05 -12.38
C VAL A 69 -9.04 8.43 -12.96
N ALA A 70 -10.17 8.62 -13.65
CA ALA A 70 -10.56 9.91 -14.20
C ALA A 70 -10.64 11.02 -13.13
N VAL A 71 -11.29 10.75 -11.99
CA VAL A 71 -11.39 11.73 -10.88
C VAL A 71 -10.01 12.04 -10.28
N MET A 72 -9.13 11.05 -10.19
CA MET A 72 -7.76 11.28 -9.71
C MET A 72 -6.94 12.08 -10.74
N GLN A 73 -7.11 11.81 -12.02
CA GLN A 73 -6.46 12.54 -13.12
C GLN A 73 -6.88 14.00 -13.13
N GLU A 74 -8.18 14.30 -13.03
CA GLU A 74 -8.72 15.67 -12.91
C GLU A 74 -8.11 16.41 -11.72
N ARG A 75 -7.96 15.72 -10.58
CA ARG A 75 -7.34 16.30 -9.39
C ARG A 75 -5.83 16.54 -9.55
N ILE A 76 -5.10 15.64 -10.21
CA ILE A 76 -3.67 15.84 -10.51
C ILE A 76 -3.52 17.03 -11.47
N GLN A 77 -4.32 17.08 -12.53
CA GLN A 77 -4.31 18.17 -13.50
C GLN A 77 -4.57 19.52 -12.83
N ALA A 78 -5.58 19.61 -11.96
CA ALA A 78 -5.87 20.85 -11.23
C ALA A 78 -4.70 21.32 -10.34
N VAL A 79 -3.90 20.39 -9.79
CA VAL A 79 -2.69 20.73 -9.01
C VAL A 79 -1.55 21.20 -9.93
N VAL A 80 -1.39 20.55 -11.09
CA VAL A 80 -0.43 20.95 -12.13
C VAL A 80 -0.74 22.36 -12.64
N ASP A 81 -2.00 22.64 -12.97
CA ASP A 81 -2.46 23.94 -13.51
C ASP A 81 -2.36 25.07 -12.49
N ALA A 82 -2.54 24.76 -11.20
CA ALA A 82 -2.41 25.74 -10.12
C ALA A 82 -0.96 25.99 -9.70
N SER A 83 0.01 25.26 -10.26
CA SER A 83 1.41 25.40 -9.91
C SER A 83 1.99 26.70 -10.49
N PRO A 84 2.81 27.44 -9.71
CA PRO A 84 3.47 28.64 -10.20
C PRO A 84 4.63 28.35 -11.18
N GLU A 85 5.03 27.09 -11.35
CA GLU A 85 6.10 26.69 -12.26
C GLU A 85 5.56 26.44 -13.68
N GLU A 86 6.30 26.89 -14.71
CA GLU A 86 5.87 26.86 -16.13
C GLU A 86 5.45 25.47 -16.63
N HIS A 87 6.05 24.41 -16.09
CA HIS A 87 5.76 23.03 -16.51
C HIS A 87 4.86 22.27 -15.52
N GLY A 88 4.37 22.95 -14.48
CA GLY A 88 3.74 22.32 -13.32
C GLY A 88 4.73 21.53 -12.46
N ARG A 89 4.36 21.32 -11.20
CA ARG A 89 5.19 20.56 -10.25
C ARG A 89 4.33 19.80 -9.25
N LEU A 90 4.60 18.51 -9.11
CA LEU A 90 3.93 17.60 -8.19
C LEU A 90 4.83 17.13 -7.04
N ASP A 91 6.17 17.22 -7.17
CA ASP A 91 7.03 16.82 -6.06
C ASP A 91 6.86 17.75 -4.84
N GLY A 92 6.72 17.12 -3.68
CA GLY A 92 6.48 17.83 -2.42
C GLY A 92 5.03 18.30 -2.22
N VAL A 93 4.16 18.18 -3.23
CA VAL A 93 2.74 18.56 -3.13
C VAL A 93 1.90 17.37 -2.66
N TRP A 94 1.26 17.52 -1.50
CA TRP A 94 0.37 16.51 -0.95
C TRP A 94 -1.01 16.56 -1.59
N ILE A 95 -1.33 15.54 -2.39
CA ILE A 95 -2.65 15.40 -3.03
C ILE A 95 -3.53 14.52 -2.15
N LYS A 96 -4.69 15.05 -1.74
CA LYS A 96 -5.69 14.27 -0.98
C LYS A 96 -6.36 13.27 -1.91
N HIS A 97 -6.31 11.99 -1.56
CA HIS A 97 -6.96 10.93 -2.32
C HIS A 97 -8.49 11.10 -2.26
N PRO A 98 -9.21 11.09 -3.39
CA PRO A 98 -10.64 11.35 -3.44
C PRO A 98 -11.48 10.29 -2.72
N PHE A 99 -10.98 9.05 -2.67
CA PHE A 99 -11.68 7.90 -2.11
C PHE A 99 -10.88 7.25 -0.96
N PRO A 100 -10.85 7.85 0.25
CA PRO A 100 -10.24 7.20 1.41
C PRO A 100 -10.99 5.93 1.82
N THR A 101 -10.33 5.05 2.56
CA THR A 101 -10.93 3.83 3.11
C THR A 101 -10.88 3.85 4.64
N MET A 102 -11.62 2.98 5.31
CA MET A 102 -11.54 2.81 6.77
C MET A 102 -10.12 2.50 7.27
N ALA A 103 -9.35 1.76 6.47
CA ALA A 103 -7.97 1.44 6.79
C ALA A 103 -7.02 2.61 6.56
N GLU A 104 -7.33 3.48 5.61
CA GLU A 104 -6.51 4.61 5.19
C GLU A 104 -7.34 5.91 5.16
N PRO A 105 -7.78 6.40 6.33
CA PRO A 105 -8.57 7.62 6.42
C PRO A 105 -7.72 8.83 6.05
N GLU A 106 -8.36 9.78 5.35
CA GLU A 106 -7.72 11.01 4.86
C GLU A 106 -6.40 10.77 4.12
N LYS A 107 -6.31 9.67 3.37
CA LYS A 107 -5.11 9.33 2.60
C LYS A 107 -4.65 10.51 1.74
N LYS A 108 -3.39 10.90 1.89
CA LYS A 108 -2.70 11.87 1.03
C LYS A 108 -1.50 11.19 0.41
N VAL A 109 -1.22 11.54 -0.84
CA VAL A 109 -0.13 10.97 -1.62
C VAL A 109 0.67 12.11 -2.24
N VAL A 110 1.99 11.98 -2.25
CA VAL A 110 2.90 12.90 -2.93
C VAL A 110 3.84 12.11 -3.83
N LEU A 111 4.03 12.59 -5.05
CA LEU A 111 5.00 12.05 -5.99
C LEU A 111 6.41 12.50 -5.57
N LEU A 112 7.38 11.59 -5.57
CA LEU A 112 8.77 11.92 -5.24
C LEU A 112 9.66 11.98 -6.47
N THR A 113 9.29 11.23 -7.50
CA THR A 113 10.00 11.06 -8.77
C THR A 113 9.35 11.89 -9.86
N ASP A 114 9.10 13.15 -9.54
CA ASP A 114 8.60 14.09 -10.54
C ASP A 114 9.75 14.46 -11.49
N LEU A 115 9.59 14.11 -12.76
CA LEU A 115 10.55 14.40 -13.82
C LEU A 115 9.97 15.38 -14.84
N ASN A 116 8.84 16.02 -14.53
CA ASN A 116 8.05 16.90 -15.39
C ASN A 116 7.57 16.20 -16.70
N GLY A 117 6.55 16.80 -17.33
CA GLY A 117 5.96 16.28 -18.56
C GLY A 117 4.64 15.55 -18.33
N TYR A 118 3.60 16.34 -18.06
CA TYR A 118 2.23 15.88 -17.81
C TYR A 118 1.41 15.75 -19.11
N GLY A 119 1.94 15.00 -20.07
CA GLY A 119 1.14 14.60 -21.24
C GLY A 119 -0.07 13.75 -20.82
N ALA A 120 -1.07 13.64 -21.70
CA ALA A 120 -2.29 12.89 -21.41
C ALA A 120 -2.01 11.46 -20.93
N ASP A 121 -1.12 10.73 -21.61
CA ASP A 121 -0.75 9.36 -21.26
C ASP A 121 0.02 9.27 -19.92
N ALA A 122 0.87 10.26 -19.63
CA ALA A 122 1.62 10.33 -18.40
C ALA A 122 0.69 10.58 -17.20
N LEU A 123 -0.30 11.46 -17.37
CA LEU A 123 -1.30 11.75 -16.34
C LEU A 123 -2.22 10.57 -16.06
N ASP A 124 -2.67 9.85 -17.09
CA ASP A 124 -3.45 8.63 -16.93
C ASP A 124 -2.67 7.56 -16.14
N ARG A 125 -1.42 7.31 -16.54
CA ARG A 125 -0.51 6.41 -15.80
C ARG A 125 -0.33 6.86 -14.35
N LEU A 126 -0.08 8.15 -14.10
CA LEU A 126 0.08 8.67 -12.75
C LEU A 126 -1.21 8.50 -11.94
N ALA A 127 -2.38 8.79 -12.50
CA ALA A 127 -3.66 8.59 -11.83
C ALA A 127 -3.90 7.13 -11.45
N HIS A 128 -3.50 6.18 -12.30
CA HIS A 128 -3.48 4.76 -11.95
C HIS A 128 -2.57 4.46 -10.75
N LEU A 129 -1.36 5.01 -10.73
CA LEU A 129 -0.39 4.80 -9.65
C LEU A 129 -0.82 5.45 -8.33
N PHE A 130 -1.35 6.67 -8.36
CA PHE A 130 -1.89 7.37 -7.19
C PHE A 130 -3.05 6.60 -6.54
N ASN A 131 -3.92 5.99 -7.36
CA ASN A 131 -4.99 5.12 -6.86
C ASN A 131 -4.46 3.83 -6.22
N ARG A 132 -3.31 3.31 -6.70
CA ARG A 132 -2.64 2.12 -6.15
C ARG A 132 -1.76 2.41 -4.93
N ALA A 133 -1.34 3.66 -4.73
CA ALA A 133 -0.52 4.05 -3.59
C ALA A 133 -1.27 3.79 -2.27
N SER A 134 -0.74 2.86 -1.48
CA SER A 134 -1.34 2.37 -0.25
C SER A 134 -0.28 1.82 0.70
N LEU A 135 -0.43 2.08 1.99
CA LEU A 135 0.32 1.45 3.08
C LEU A 135 -0.39 0.21 3.61
N HIS A 136 -1.68 0.04 3.33
CA HIS A 136 -2.52 -1.01 3.92
C HIS A 136 -1.93 -2.43 3.76
N ALA A 137 -1.46 -2.78 2.57
CA ALA A 137 -0.88 -4.09 2.30
C ALA A 137 0.42 -4.33 3.10
N ILE A 138 1.30 -3.32 3.16
CA ILE A 138 2.56 -3.38 3.90
C ILE A 138 2.30 -3.45 5.40
N ASP A 139 1.36 -2.64 5.91
CA ASP A 139 0.98 -2.65 7.32
C ASP A 139 0.40 -4.01 7.73
N ARG A 140 -0.42 -4.62 6.87
CA ARG A 140 -0.92 -5.99 7.07
C ARG A 140 0.24 -6.99 7.10
N PHE A 141 1.18 -6.93 6.16
CA PHE A 141 2.36 -7.81 6.16
C PHE A 141 3.17 -7.65 7.45
N PHE A 142 3.51 -6.42 7.84
CA PHE A 142 4.24 -6.17 9.08
C PHE A 142 3.46 -6.59 10.33
N MET A 143 2.13 -6.49 10.32
CA MET A 143 1.31 -7.01 11.40
C MET A 143 1.43 -8.53 11.50
N LEU A 144 1.40 -9.25 10.38
CA LEU A 144 1.57 -10.70 10.36
C LEU A 144 2.95 -11.11 10.84
N VAL A 145 4.00 -10.43 10.37
CA VAL A 145 5.39 -10.61 10.82
C VAL A 145 5.46 -10.48 12.35
N ARG A 146 4.95 -9.38 12.91
CA ARG A 146 4.98 -9.10 14.35
C ARG A 146 4.16 -10.07 15.19
N ARG A 147 3.08 -10.64 14.66
CA ARG A 147 2.23 -11.60 15.38
C ARG A 147 2.73 -13.04 15.30
N ARG A 148 3.54 -13.38 14.29
CA ARG A 148 4.02 -14.76 14.06
C ARG A 148 5.48 -14.96 14.44
N LEU A 149 6.30 -13.92 14.36
CA LEU A 149 7.70 -13.97 14.76
C LEU A 149 7.87 -13.33 16.13
N ARG A 150 8.00 -14.15 17.18
CA ARG A 150 8.18 -13.70 18.58
C ARG A 150 9.33 -12.69 18.74
N LEU A 151 10.40 -12.89 17.97
CA LEU A 151 11.59 -12.02 17.96
C LEU A 151 11.30 -10.58 17.53
N LEU A 152 10.25 -10.39 16.72
CA LEU A 152 9.81 -9.11 16.18
C LEU A 152 8.48 -8.65 16.80
N GLU A 153 7.99 -9.35 17.82
CA GLU A 153 6.80 -8.95 18.53
C GLU A 153 7.02 -7.57 19.19
N ARG A 154 5.96 -6.75 19.21
CA ARG A 154 6.05 -5.48 19.91
C ARG A 154 6.15 -5.77 21.41
N PRO A 155 7.16 -5.23 22.09
CA PRO A 155 7.29 -5.43 23.52
C PRO A 155 6.10 -4.81 24.26
N ILE A 156 5.62 -5.53 25.27
CA ILE A 156 4.52 -5.07 26.11
C ILE A 156 5.09 -4.08 27.13
N SER A 157 4.61 -2.84 27.12
CA SER A 157 4.94 -1.85 28.13
C SER A 157 3.98 -1.97 29.32
N PRO A 158 4.38 -2.53 30.47
CA PRO A 158 3.52 -2.58 31.64
C PRO A 158 3.30 -1.18 32.22
N THR A 159 2.03 -0.82 32.45
CA THR A 159 1.57 0.49 32.95
C THR A 159 2.27 0.95 34.23
N ARG A 160 2.77 0.00 35.04
CA ARG A 160 3.36 0.27 36.38
C ARG A 160 4.87 0.52 36.41
N ARG A 161 5.60 0.42 35.28
CA ARG A 161 7.07 0.61 35.26
C ARG A 161 7.52 1.65 34.25
N ALA A 162 7.16 2.92 34.44
CA ALA A 162 7.84 4.11 33.87
C ALA A 162 8.42 3.94 32.44
N ARG A 163 7.64 3.41 31.48
CA ARG A 163 8.06 3.16 30.08
C ARG A 163 9.25 2.20 29.87
N ARG A 164 9.64 1.39 30.85
CA ARG A 164 10.64 0.33 30.63
C ARG A 164 10.05 -0.79 29.77
N VAL A 165 10.66 -0.99 28.61
CA VAL A 165 10.27 -1.94 27.58
C VAL A 165 11.09 -3.21 27.76
N TRP A 166 10.45 -4.37 27.97
CA TRP A 166 11.15 -5.66 28.09
C TRP A 166 11.11 -6.41 26.76
N HIS A 167 12.29 -6.69 26.21
CA HIS A 167 12.45 -7.45 24.97
C HIS A 167 12.78 -8.92 25.29
N GLY A 168 11.80 -9.66 25.83
CA GLY A 168 12.01 -11.05 26.26
C GLY A 168 12.42 -12.02 25.15
N TYR A 169 12.19 -11.67 23.89
CA TYR A 169 12.49 -12.49 22.71
C TYR A 169 13.52 -11.84 21.78
N ALA A 170 14.29 -10.84 22.22
CA ALA A 170 15.31 -10.25 21.35
C ALA A 170 16.38 -11.32 21.01
N PRO A 171 16.77 -11.50 19.73
CA PRO A 171 17.84 -12.43 19.40
C PRO A 171 19.18 -11.88 19.87
N TYR A 172 20.06 -12.77 20.36
CA TYR A 172 21.44 -12.42 20.70
C TYR A 172 22.27 -12.03 19.47
N ASP A 173 22.00 -12.68 18.33
CA ASP A 173 22.62 -12.38 17.04
C ASP A 173 21.59 -11.72 16.10
N PRO A 174 21.79 -10.47 15.67
CA PRO A 174 20.88 -9.79 14.75
C PRO A 174 20.75 -10.48 13.39
N ALA A 175 21.75 -11.26 12.95
CA ALA A 175 21.67 -12.02 11.70
C ALA A 175 20.52 -13.05 11.71
N MET A 176 20.08 -13.49 12.89
CA MET A 176 18.91 -14.38 13.01
C MET A 176 17.64 -13.71 12.51
N VAL A 177 17.47 -12.39 12.69
CA VAL A 177 16.29 -11.67 12.20
C VAL A 177 16.15 -11.81 10.68
N GLY A 178 17.26 -11.66 9.94
CA GLY A 178 17.27 -11.85 8.49
C GLY A 178 16.83 -13.26 8.10
N LYS A 179 17.43 -14.28 8.73
CA LYS A 179 17.08 -15.69 8.48
C LYS A 179 15.61 -15.99 8.74
N TYR A 180 15.05 -15.51 9.85
CA TYR A 180 13.62 -15.69 10.15
C TYR A 180 12.72 -14.95 9.17
N LEU A 181 13.10 -13.76 8.73
CA LEU A 181 12.35 -13.01 7.71
C LEU A 181 12.39 -13.71 6.34
N ASP A 182 13.52 -14.31 5.97
CA ASP A 182 13.63 -15.10 4.74
C ASP A 182 12.74 -16.33 4.78
N ILE A 183 12.77 -17.10 5.86
CA ILE A 183 11.86 -18.24 6.07
C ILE A 183 10.40 -17.77 6.04
N PHE A 184 10.10 -16.66 6.72
CA PHE A 184 8.75 -16.10 6.75
C PHE A 184 8.28 -15.66 5.36
N ARG A 185 9.18 -15.10 4.52
CA ARG A 185 8.86 -14.71 3.14
C ARG A 185 8.49 -15.93 2.29
N VAL A 186 9.22 -17.04 2.43
CA VAL A 186 8.92 -18.31 1.75
C VAL A 186 7.60 -18.91 2.23
N TRP A 187 7.38 -18.93 3.54
CA TRP A 187 6.12 -19.42 4.06
C TRP A 187 4.92 -18.52 3.65
N TYR A 188 5.09 -17.19 3.71
CA TYR A 188 4.02 -16.22 3.43
C TYR A 188 3.57 -16.26 1.97
N ASN A 189 4.49 -16.29 1.01
CA ASN A 189 4.07 -16.24 -0.39
C ASN A 189 3.60 -17.60 -0.94
N TRP A 190 4.10 -18.73 -0.42
CA TRP A 190 3.85 -20.05 -1.02
C TRP A 190 2.97 -21.00 -0.17
N CYS A 191 2.88 -20.80 1.15
CA CYS A 191 2.09 -21.66 2.04
C CYS A 191 0.89 -20.94 2.67
N PHE A 192 1.01 -19.65 2.99
CA PHE A 192 -0.04 -18.90 3.69
C PHE A 192 -1.16 -18.49 2.73
N THR A 193 -2.39 -18.92 3.03
CA THR A 193 -3.59 -18.59 2.24
C THR A 193 -4.40 -17.47 2.89
N GLY A 194 -5.01 -16.63 2.06
CA GLY A 194 -5.97 -15.62 2.51
C GLY A 194 -7.36 -16.21 2.74
N GLU A 195 -8.34 -15.34 2.99
CA GLU A 195 -9.76 -15.70 3.11
C GLU A 195 -10.33 -16.27 1.79
N ASP A 196 -9.76 -15.87 0.66
CA ASP A 196 -10.04 -16.37 -0.69
C ASP A 196 -9.42 -17.74 -0.98
N GLY A 197 -8.69 -18.33 -0.03
CA GLY A 197 -8.00 -19.61 -0.20
C GLY A 197 -6.73 -19.55 -1.05
N LEU A 198 -6.37 -18.38 -1.59
CA LEU A 198 -5.22 -18.22 -2.48
C LEU A 198 -3.99 -17.70 -1.73
N THR A 199 -2.81 -18.18 -2.14
CA THR A 199 -1.51 -17.67 -1.70
C THR A 199 -1.13 -16.38 -2.45
N PRO A 200 -0.27 -15.52 -1.89
CA PRO A 200 0.26 -14.37 -2.62
C PRO A 200 0.94 -14.74 -3.94
N ALA A 201 1.66 -15.86 -4.00
CA ALA A 201 2.28 -16.35 -5.22
C ALA A 201 1.25 -16.72 -6.30
N GLU A 202 0.12 -17.31 -5.92
CA GLU A 202 -0.99 -17.58 -6.85
C GLU A 202 -1.61 -16.27 -7.37
N ARG A 203 -1.83 -15.27 -6.50
CA ARG A 203 -2.38 -13.97 -6.93
C ARG A 203 -1.48 -13.22 -7.91
N LEU A 204 -0.16 -13.41 -7.79
CA LEU A 204 0.82 -12.86 -8.73
C LEU A 204 0.97 -13.69 -10.01
N GLY A 205 0.36 -14.87 -10.08
CA GLY A 205 0.46 -15.79 -11.22
C GLY A 205 1.80 -16.54 -11.30
N VAL A 206 2.63 -16.49 -10.27
CA VAL A 206 3.94 -17.18 -10.24
C VAL A 206 3.84 -18.62 -9.71
N ALA A 207 2.74 -18.97 -9.05
CA ALA A 207 2.45 -20.32 -8.57
C ALA A 207 1.11 -20.82 -9.11
N LYS A 208 1.01 -22.13 -9.36
CA LYS A 208 -0.22 -22.81 -9.79
C LYS A 208 -1.12 -23.27 -8.64
N GLY A 209 -0.60 -23.24 -7.42
CA GLY A 209 -1.24 -23.80 -6.25
C GLY A 209 -0.40 -23.57 -4.99
N LYS A 210 -1.04 -23.78 -3.84
CA LYS A 210 -0.37 -23.79 -2.52
C LYS A 210 0.70 -24.88 -2.46
N VAL A 211 1.88 -24.52 -1.95
CA VAL A 211 2.97 -25.46 -1.67
C VAL A 211 2.90 -25.93 -0.22
N ARG A 212 3.12 -27.21 0.03
CA ARG A 212 3.13 -27.77 1.39
C ARG A 212 4.50 -27.52 2.04
N MET A 213 4.55 -27.43 3.35
CA MET A 213 5.80 -27.09 4.04
C MET A 213 6.82 -28.23 3.93
N GLU A 214 6.33 -29.46 3.97
CA GLU A 214 7.08 -30.72 3.82
C GLU A 214 7.89 -30.74 2.52
N ASP A 215 7.29 -30.24 1.43
CA ASP A 215 7.92 -30.17 0.10
C ASP A 215 9.05 -29.13 0.04
N ILE A 216 9.03 -28.11 0.92
CA ILE A 216 10.04 -27.04 0.96
C ILE A 216 11.25 -27.46 1.79
N VAL A 217 11.03 -28.14 2.92
CA VAL A 217 12.10 -28.58 3.82
C VAL A 217 12.57 -30.01 3.55
N TYR A 218 12.02 -30.67 2.52
CA TYR A 218 12.30 -32.06 2.17
C TYR A 218 12.14 -33.01 3.36
N PHE A 219 11.04 -32.83 4.12
CA PHE A 219 10.75 -33.63 5.30
C PHE A 219 9.56 -34.55 5.03
N ASP A 220 9.78 -35.85 5.15
CA ASP A 220 8.70 -36.84 5.14
C ASP A 220 8.38 -37.25 6.59
N PRO A 221 7.21 -36.90 7.13
CA PRO A 221 6.82 -37.28 8.49
C PRO A 221 6.56 -38.79 8.65
N TYR A 222 6.52 -39.55 7.55
CA TYR A 222 6.21 -40.97 7.52
C TYR A 222 7.34 -41.85 6.95
N ALA A 223 8.51 -41.28 6.65
CA ALA A 223 9.70 -42.03 6.24
C ALA A 223 10.41 -42.70 7.42
#